data_AF-A0A3L7PQZ6-F1
#
_entry.id   AF-A0A3L7PQZ6-F1
#
_cell.length_a   1.000
_cell.length_b   1.000
_cell.length_c   1.000
_cell.angle_alpha   90.00
_cell.angle_beta   90.00
_cell.angle_gamma   90.00
#
_symmetry.space_group_name_H-M   'P 1'
#
loop_
_entity.id
_entity.type
_entity.pdbx_description
1 polymer ?
#
loop_
_entity_poly.entity_id
_entity_poly.type
_entity_poly.pdbx_seq_one_letter_code
_entity_poly.pdbx_strand_id
1 'polypeptide(L)'
;MVGVHTFTTLSKRGVVMATLLCAACTKPAPIVQSNEVFPGDLASVNRELTSDESQRVLNAMASTRSQKDIDNTRPLQTSSVGRWSDVYQAAVIGSRKVEMAVIAQFVQPDGLRFTILTLNNDQGELVVKGDSTQGVLSASATLGLFGERTKDADALVNSFNSQLHELGAIARPSQAPPIAAATE
;
A
#
# COMPACT_ATOMS: atom_id res chain seq x y z
N MET A 1 -9.79 -35.22 -43.86
CA MET A 1 -10.18 -34.75 -45.21
C MET A 1 -10.97 -33.45 -45.00
N VAL A 2 -10.40 -32.27 -45.30
CA VAL A 2 -10.54 -31.56 -46.60
C VAL A 2 -12.02 -31.57 -47.02
N GLY A 3 -12.82 -30.52 -46.98
CA GLY A 3 -12.59 -29.10 -47.29
C GLY A 3 -13.49 -28.72 -48.48
N VAL A 4 -14.07 -27.51 -48.45
CA VAL A 4 -14.47 -26.68 -49.63
C VAL A 4 -15.77 -27.10 -50.36
N HIS A 5 -16.93 -26.44 -50.15
CA HIS A 5 -17.45 -25.15 -50.67
C HIS A 5 -18.55 -25.35 -51.74
N THR A 6 -19.71 -24.69 -51.59
CA THR A 6 -20.41 -24.08 -52.73
C THR A 6 -21.26 -22.87 -52.30
N PHE A 7 -21.16 -21.82 -53.11
CA PHE A 7 -21.68 -20.45 -52.98
C PHE A 7 -23.16 -20.33 -53.38
N THR A 8 -23.84 -19.31 -52.83
CA THR A 8 -24.72 -18.29 -53.46
C THR A 8 -25.60 -17.72 -52.35
N THR A 9 -25.71 -16.41 -52.09
CA THR A 9 -26.23 -15.35 -52.96
C THR A 9 -25.73 -13.95 -52.58
N LEU A 10 -25.53 -13.16 -53.63
CA LEU A 10 -25.22 -11.73 -53.70
C LEU A 10 -26.36 -10.84 -53.16
N SER A 11 -26.09 -9.53 -53.04
CA SER A 11 -27.02 -8.38 -52.90
C SER A 11 -27.15 -7.91 -51.43
N LYS A 12 -26.82 -6.68 -51.03
CA LYS A 12 -26.84 -5.39 -51.72
C LYS A 12 -25.95 -4.40 -50.97
N ARG A 13 -25.34 -3.51 -51.73
CA ARG A 13 -24.62 -2.31 -51.30
C ARG A 13 -25.45 -1.49 -50.29
N GLY A 14 -24.80 -1.07 -49.22
CA GLY A 14 -25.33 -0.12 -48.25
C GLY A 14 -24.19 0.42 -47.39
N VAL A 15 -23.31 1.20 -48.02
CA VAL A 15 -22.30 2.01 -47.32
C VAL A 15 -23.06 3.04 -46.50
N VAL A 16 -23.05 2.92 -45.17
CA VAL A 16 -23.47 4.00 -44.27
C VAL A 16 -22.33 4.26 -43.30
N MET A 17 -21.60 5.33 -43.63
CA MET A 17 -20.93 6.29 -42.76
C MET A 17 -20.53 5.80 -41.37
N ALA A 18 -19.23 5.58 -41.20
CA ALA A 18 -18.56 5.60 -39.91
C ALA A 18 -18.66 7.00 -39.30
N THR A 19 -19.44 7.17 -38.24
CA THR A 19 -19.31 8.30 -37.32
C THR A 19 -18.32 7.90 -36.23
N LEU A 20 -17.04 8.23 -36.46
CA LEU A 20 -16.04 8.34 -35.40
C LEU A 20 -16.52 9.41 -34.40
N LEU A 21 -17.10 8.98 -33.28
CA LEU A 21 -17.09 9.80 -32.08
C LEU A 21 -15.67 9.76 -31.50
N CYS A 22 -14.85 10.72 -31.90
CA CYS A 22 -13.65 11.11 -31.18
C CYS A 22 -14.07 11.57 -29.78
N ALA A 23 -14.14 10.63 -28.83
CA ALA A 23 -14.05 10.95 -27.41
C ALA A 23 -12.67 11.60 -27.21
N ALA A 24 -12.64 12.92 -27.13
CA ALA A 24 -11.48 13.68 -26.75
C ALA A 24 -11.10 13.31 -25.30
N CYS A 25 -10.26 12.29 -25.15
CA CYS A 25 -9.44 12.14 -23.96
C CYS A 25 -8.49 13.35 -23.92
N THR A 26 -8.90 14.42 -23.25
CA THR A 26 -7.98 15.47 -22.82
C THR A 26 -7.01 14.85 -21.84
N LYS A 27 -5.85 14.43 -22.33
CA LYS A 27 -4.69 14.19 -21.47
C LYS A 27 -4.44 15.50 -20.71
N PRO A 28 -4.35 15.50 -19.37
CA PRO A 28 -3.85 16.68 -18.67
C PRO A 28 -2.47 16.98 -19.24
N ALA A 29 -2.23 18.23 -19.63
CA ALA A 29 -0.90 18.66 -20.02
C ALA A 29 0.07 18.32 -18.87
N PRO A 30 1.29 17.84 -19.14
CA PRO A 30 2.29 17.71 -18.10
C PRO A 30 2.47 19.08 -17.45
N ILE A 31 2.54 19.11 -16.11
CA ILE A 31 2.92 20.31 -15.37
C ILE A 31 4.36 20.62 -15.78
N VAL A 32 4.54 21.53 -16.73
CA VAL A 32 5.85 22.07 -17.06
C VAL A 32 6.21 23.00 -15.90
N GLN A 33 7.02 22.51 -14.98
CA GLN A 33 7.62 23.35 -13.95
C GLN A 33 8.78 24.12 -14.59
N SER A 34 8.55 25.38 -14.94
CA SER A 34 9.64 26.27 -15.32
C SER A 34 10.48 26.57 -14.08
N ASN A 35 11.78 26.30 -14.16
CA ASN A 35 12.77 26.71 -13.17
C ASN A 35 13.49 28.02 -13.58
N GLU A 36 12.96 28.73 -14.58
CA GLU A 36 13.53 30.02 -14.99
C GLU A 36 13.25 31.07 -13.92
N VAL A 37 14.31 31.55 -13.27
CA VAL A 37 14.29 32.66 -12.32
C VAL A 37 14.83 33.89 -13.05
N PHE A 38 14.00 34.89 -13.28
CA PHE A 38 14.42 36.13 -13.92
C PHE A 38 14.95 37.14 -12.88
N PRO A 39 15.86 38.06 -13.26
CA PRO A 39 16.33 39.10 -12.35
C PRO A 39 15.15 39.98 -11.88
N GLY A 40 14.72 39.82 -10.63
CA GLY A 40 13.54 40.48 -10.05
C GLY A 40 12.50 39.52 -9.49
N ASP A 41 12.56 38.23 -9.83
CA ASP A 41 11.74 37.21 -9.19
C ASP A 41 12.19 37.02 -7.74
N LEU A 42 11.21 37.09 -6.83
CA LEU A 42 11.41 36.82 -5.41
C LEU A 42 11.96 35.41 -5.28
N ALA A 43 13.25 35.31 -4.98
CA ALA A 43 13.95 34.06 -4.78
C ALA A 43 13.39 33.31 -3.57
N SER A 44 12.30 32.57 -3.76
CA SER A 44 12.05 31.31 -3.07
C SER A 44 10.84 30.59 -3.69
N VAL A 45 11.11 29.45 -4.31
CA VAL A 45 10.08 28.43 -4.62
C VAL A 45 9.48 27.85 -3.31
N ASN A 46 10.03 28.22 -2.15
CA ASN A 46 9.45 27.98 -0.83
C ASN A 46 8.86 29.27 -0.27
N ARG A 47 7.61 29.55 -0.64
CA ARG A 47 6.78 30.53 0.07
C ARG A 47 6.30 29.87 1.35
N GLU A 48 6.70 30.41 2.50
CA GLU A 48 6.08 30.04 3.77
C GLU A 48 4.61 30.46 3.72
N LEU A 49 3.72 29.48 3.85
CA LEU A 49 2.28 29.74 3.86
C LEU A 49 1.94 30.50 5.13
N THR A 50 1.12 31.53 5.00
CA THR A 50 0.47 32.13 6.17
C THR A 50 -0.41 31.08 6.86
N SER A 51 -0.72 31.26 8.15
CA SER A 51 -1.55 30.31 8.90
C SER A 51 -2.88 30.00 8.17
N ASP A 52 -3.50 31.01 7.58
CA ASP A 52 -4.78 30.88 6.87
C ASP A 52 -4.65 30.16 5.52
N GLU A 53 -3.51 30.31 4.83
CA GLU A 53 -3.23 29.58 3.60
C GLU A 53 -2.84 28.12 3.88
N SER A 54 -2.07 27.88 4.94
CA SER A 54 -1.78 26.54 5.43
C SER A 54 -3.06 25.81 5.79
N GLN A 55 -3.98 26.50 6.50
CA GLN A 55 -5.28 25.94 6.85
C GLN A 55 -6.13 25.60 5.62
N ARG A 56 -6.12 26.47 4.58
CA ARG A 56 -6.82 26.20 3.31
C ARG A 56 -6.25 24.99 2.58
N VAL A 57 -4.92 24.84 2.54
CA VAL A 57 -4.26 23.69 1.93
C VAL A 57 -4.57 22.41 2.71
N LEU A 58 -4.52 22.45 4.05
CA LEU A 58 -4.90 21.32 4.90
C LEU A 58 -6.36 20.91 4.69
N ASN A 59 -7.27 21.88 4.60
CA ASN A 59 -8.69 21.62 4.35
C ASN A 59 -8.91 21.04 2.94
N ALA A 60 -8.21 21.54 1.93
CA ALA A 60 -8.27 20.99 0.57
C ALA A 60 -7.75 19.54 0.53
N MET A 61 -6.64 19.24 1.20
CA MET A 61 -6.11 17.88 1.32
C MET A 61 -7.02 16.95 2.14
N ALA A 62 -7.72 17.47 3.14
CA ALA A 62 -8.70 16.71 3.92
C ALA A 62 -9.96 16.42 3.09
N SER A 63 -10.40 17.36 2.27
CA SER A 63 -11.63 17.27 1.45
C SER A 63 -11.58 16.20 0.35
N THR A 64 -10.38 15.78 -0.07
CA THR A 64 -10.21 14.70 -1.07
C THR A 64 -10.29 13.30 -0.45
N ARG A 65 -10.31 13.17 0.87
CA ARG A 65 -10.44 11.89 1.57
C ARG A 65 -11.90 11.62 1.88
N SER A 66 -12.42 10.46 1.48
CA SER A 66 -13.75 10.05 1.93
C SER A 66 -13.70 9.68 3.42
N GLN A 67 -14.81 9.82 4.14
CA GLN A 67 -14.91 9.38 5.55
C GLN A 67 -14.54 7.89 5.71
N LYS A 68 -14.88 7.07 4.70
CA LYS A 68 -14.46 5.67 4.60
C LYS A 68 -12.93 5.51 4.53
N ASP A 69 -12.23 6.37 3.79
CA ASP A 69 -10.77 6.33 3.73
C ASP A 69 -10.14 6.82 5.04
N ILE A 70 -10.76 7.78 5.72
CA ILE A 70 -10.36 8.24 7.05
C ILE A 70 -10.54 7.12 8.08
N ASP A 71 -11.68 6.44 8.06
CA ASP A 71 -11.98 5.37 9.02
C ASP A 71 -11.15 4.10 8.74
N ASN A 72 -10.87 3.79 7.47
CA ASN A 72 -9.93 2.71 7.09
C ASN A 72 -8.46 3.03 7.40
N THR A 73 -8.12 4.30 7.58
CA THR A 73 -6.76 4.75 7.94
C THR A 73 -6.61 5.14 9.40
N ARG A 74 -7.71 5.24 10.16
CA ARG A 74 -7.66 5.44 11.61
C ARG A 74 -6.96 4.23 12.23
N PRO A 75 -5.76 4.40 12.78
CA PRO A 75 -5.10 3.30 13.46
C PRO A 75 -5.99 2.87 14.62
N LEU A 76 -6.26 1.57 14.75
CA LEU A 76 -6.86 1.03 15.97
C LEU A 76 -6.04 1.57 17.16
N GLN A 77 -6.69 2.26 18.11
CA GLN A 77 -5.98 2.82 19.26
C GLN A 77 -5.22 1.72 20.00
N THR A 78 -5.85 0.55 20.14
CA THR A 78 -5.26 -0.71 20.65
C THR A 78 -5.87 -1.90 19.90
N SER A 79 -5.14 -3.03 19.83
CA SER A 79 -5.63 -4.31 19.31
C SER A 79 -5.06 -5.46 20.14
N SER A 80 -5.92 -6.37 20.63
CA SER A 80 -5.53 -7.55 21.40
C SER A 80 -4.83 -8.62 20.55
N VAL A 81 -5.02 -8.60 19.24
CA VAL A 81 -4.41 -9.57 18.30
C VAL A 81 -3.29 -8.91 17.47
N GLY A 82 -3.00 -7.64 17.76
CA GLY A 82 -2.12 -6.78 16.97
C GLY A 82 -2.80 -6.16 15.75
N ARG A 83 -2.18 -5.12 15.19
CA ARG A 83 -2.72 -4.34 14.08
C ARG A 83 -1.96 -4.70 12.81
N TRP A 84 -2.66 -4.67 11.66
CA TRP A 84 -2.00 -4.86 10.37
C TRP A 84 -0.85 -3.86 10.14
N SER A 85 -1.02 -2.62 10.61
CA SER A 85 0.00 -1.58 10.56
C SER A 85 1.28 -1.90 11.35
N ASP A 86 1.22 -2.84 12.29
CA ASP A 86 2.34 -3.20 13.18
C ASP A 86 3.11 -4.43 12.64
N VAL A 87 2.60 -5.12 11.61
CA VAL A 87 3.16 -6.39 11.11
C VAL A 87 4.61 -6.26 10.69
N TYR A 88 4.97 -5.22 9.93
CA TYR A 88 6.37 -5.01 9.52
C TYR A 88 7.30 -4.86 10.72
N GLN A 89 6.90 -4.03 11.68
CA GLN A 89 7.72 -3.78 12.86
C GLN A 89 7.80 -5.01 13.77
N ALA A 90 6.71 -5.77 13.89
CA ALA A 90 6.69 -7.05 14.58
C ALA A 90 7.62 -8.07 13.92
N ALA A 91 7.63 -8.16 12.58
CA ALA A 91 8.53 -9.05 11.84
C ALA A 91 10.00 -8.68 12.08
N VAL A 92 10.36 -7.40 12.02
CA VAL A 92 11.75 -6.93 12.23
C VAL A 92 12.22 -7.20 13.65
N ILE A 93 11.45 -6.78 14.66
CA ILE A 93 11.84 -6.94 16.06
C ILE A 93 11.80 -8.42 16.47
N GLY A 94 10.74 -9.15 16.05
CA GLY A 94 10.57 -10.57 16.33
C GLY A 94 11.70 -11.41 15.75
N SER A 95 12.12 -11.15 14.51
CA SER A 95 13.27 -11.84 13.88
C SER A 95 14.55 -11.58 14.65
N ARG A 96 14.81 -10.33 15.08
CA ARG A 96 16.01 -9.98 15.85
C ARG A 96 16.09 -10.71 17.19
N LYS A 97 14.96 -10.91 17.87
CA LYS A 97 14.90 -11.64 19.16
C LYS A 97 15.34 -13.11 19.03
N VAL A 98 15.27 -13.68 17.83
CA VAL A 98 15.68 -15.07 17.54
C VAL A 98 16.91 -15.14 16.62
N GLU A 99 17.74 -14.08 16.64
CA GLU A 99 19.00 -14.02 15.89
C GLU A 99 18.83 -14.18 14.36
N MET A 100 17.77 -13.59 13.82
CA MET A 100 17.47 -13.55 12.38
C MET A 100 17.25 -12.12 11.90
N ALA A 101 17.40 -11.91 10.59
CA ALA A 101 17.20 -10.62 9.94
C ALA A 101 16.12 -10.71 8.87
N VAL A 102 15.23 -9.71 8.84
CA VAL A 102 14.37 -9.44 7.68
C VAL A 102 15.21 -8.67 6.66
N ILE A 103 15.37 -9.23 5.46
CA ILE A 103 16.18 -8.61 4.39
C ILE A 103 15.36 -8.10 3.21
N ALA A 104 14.12 -8.57 3.08
CA ALA A 104 13.19 -8.10 2.06
C ALA A 104 11.74 -8.28 2.52
N GLN A 105 10.84 -7.51 1.91
CA GLN A 105 9.39 -7.63 2.07
C GLN A 105 8.74 -7.62 0.68
N PHE A 106 7.73 -8.47 0.50
CA PHE A 106 6.91 -8.54 -0.69
C PHE A 106 5.44 -8.49 -0.30
N VAL A 107 4.66 -7.71 -1.03
CA VAL A 107 3.19 -7.75 -0.93
C VAL A 107 2.68 -8.93 -1.75
N GLN A 108 1.79 -9.72 -1.15
CA GLN A 108 1.11 -10.85 -1.79
C GLN A 108 -0.40 -10.60 -1.79
N PRO A 109 -1.17 -11.29 -2.67
CA PRO A 109 -2.62 -11.12 -2.73
C PRO A 109 -3.34 -11.35 -1.39
N ASP A 110 -2.80 -12.21 -0.52
CA ASP A 110 -3.37 -12.59 0.76
C ASP A 110 -2.55 -12.11 1.97
N GLY A 111 -1.57 -11.23 1.78
CA GLY A 111 -0.82 -10.62 2.89
C GLY A 111 0.59 -10.16 2.56
N LEU A 112 1.53 -10.40 3.48
CA LEU A 112 2.93 -10.01 3.36
C LEU A 112 3.84 -11.23 3.46
N ARG A 113 4.91 -11.22 2.67
CA ARG A 113 6.01 -12.16 2.78
C ARG A 113 7.30 -11.43 3.09
N PHE A 114 8.04 -11.92 4.07
CA PHE A 114 9.35 -11.43 4.46
C PHE A 114 10.40 -12.47 4.13
N THR A 115 11.50 -12.05 3.51
CA THR A 115 12.69 -12.90 3.39
C THR A 115 13.50 -12.80 4.65
N ILE A 116 13.85 -13.94 5.22
CA ILE A 116 14.55 -14.09 6.48
C ILE A 116 15.94 -14.66 6.22
N LEU A 117 16.94 -14.12 6.90
CA LEU A 117 18.31 -14.60 6.89
C LEU A 117 18.76 -14.90 8.33
N THR A 118 19.31 -16.08 8.54
CA THR A 118 19.88 -16.48 9.85
C THR A 118 21.36 -16.07 9.96
N LEU A 119 21.93 -16.11 11.16
CA LEU A 119 23.37 -15.85 11.38
C LEU A 119 24.29 -16.76 10.55
N ASN A 120 23.87 -17.99 10.26
CA ASN A 120 24.62 -18.95 9.45
C ASN A 120 24.42 -18.74 7.94
N ASN A 121 23.78 -17.64 7.54
CA ASN A 121 23.44 -17.30 6.17
C ASN A 121 22.43 -18.25 5.50
N ASP A 122 21.76 -19.11 6.29
CA ASP A 122 20.61 -19.86 5.80
C ASP A 122 19.43 -18.92 5.57
N GLN A 123 18.70 -19.14 4.49
CA GLN A 123 17.54 -18.35 4.11
C GLN A 123 16.23 -19.03 4.52
N GLY A 124 15.18 -18.22 4.56
CA GLY A 124 13.81 -18.69 4.61
C GLY A 124 12.83 -17.55 4.47
N GLU A 125 11.58 -17.81 4.81
CA GLU A 125 10.48 -16.87 4.63
C GLU A 125 9.55 -16.87 5.83
N LEU A 126 9.08 -15.68 6.22
CA LEU A 126 7.94 -15.49 7.10
C LEU A 126 6.78 -14.96 6.25
N VAL A 127 5.68 -15.69 6.20
CA VAL A 127 4.45 -15.32 5.48
C VAL A 127 3.38 -14.98 6.51
N VAL A 128 2.81 -13.78 6.38
CA VAL A 128 1.75 -13.26 7.25
C VAL A 128 0.53 -12.99 6.38
N LYS A 129 -0.56 -13.69 6.64
CA LYS A 129 -1.84 -13.51 5.94
C LYS A 129 -2.74 -12.55 6.69
N GLY A 130 -3.45 -11.71 5.96
CA GLY A 130 -4.35 -10.70 6.51
C GLY A 130 -4.34 -9.40 5.72
N ASP A 131 -5.05 -8.41 6.25
CA ASP A 131 -5.16 -7.08 5.66
C ASP A 131 -5.55 -6.02 6.71
N SER A 132 -5.72 -4.77 6.29
CA SER A 132 -6.09 -3.67 7.18
C SER A 132 -7.50 -3.79 7.78
N THR A 133 -8.39 -4.56 7.16
CA THR A 133 -9.78 -4.74 7.58
C THR A 133 -9.92 -5.90 8.56
N GLN A 134 -9.27 -7.03 8.27
CA GLN A 134 -9.36 -8.26 9.06
C GLN A 134 -8.24 -8.38 10.11
N GLY A 135 -7.20 -7.55 10.02
CA GLY A 135 -5.99 -7.69 10.82
C GLY A 135 -5.16 -8.89 10.37
N VAL A 136 -4.38 -9.46 11.28
CA VAL A 136 -3.59 -10.66 11.01
C VAL A 136 -4.45 -11.90 11.20
N LEU A 137 -4.56 -12.73 10.16
CA LEU A 137 -5.29 -14.00 10.17
C LEU A 137 -4.40 -15.18 10.55
N SER A 138 -3.19 -15.22 10.01
CA SER A 138 -2.23 -16.30 10.28
C SER A 138 -0.81 -15.85 9.99
N ALA A 139 0.16 -16.45 10.67
CA ALA A 139 1.58 -16.32 10.33
C ALA A 139 2.22 -17.71 10.29
N SER A 140 3.11 -17.92 9.32
CA SER A 140 3.86 -19.16 9.15
C SER A 140 5.26 -18.85 8.67
N ALA A 141 6.25 -19.61 9.12
CA ALA A 141 7.62 -19.47 8.65
C ALA A 141 8.14 -20.79 8.06
N THR A 142 9.08 -20.67 7.14
CA THR A 142 9.91 -21.77 6.64
C THR A 142 11.35 -21.32 6.72
N LEU A 143 12.25 -22.20 7.18
CA LEU A 143 13.67 -21.91 7.30
C LEU A 143 14.48 -23.11 6.83
N GLY A 144 15.62 -22.80 6.19
CA GLY A 144 16.42 -23.81 5.50
C GLY A 144 15.97 -24.00 4.06
N LEU A 145 16.82 -24.63 3.26
CA LEU A 145 16.60 -24.81 1.83
C LEU A 145 15.34 -25.63 1.51
N PHE A 146 14.97 -26.52 2.43
CA PHE A 146 13.83 -27.44 2.29
C PHE A 146 12.82 -27.29 3.43
N GLY A 147 12.92 -26.25 4.25
CA GLY A 147 12.05 -26.07 5.42
C GLY A 147 12.39 -27.01 6.58
N GLU A 148 13.58 -27.59 6.61
CA GLU A 148 14.02 -28.58 7.57
C GLU A 148 14.25 -28.00 8.98
N ARG A 149 14.49 -26.69 9.10
CA ARG A 149 14.74 -26.01 10.37
C ARG A 149 13.44 -25.63 11.09
N THR A 150 12.58 -26.61 11.32
CA THR A 150 11.22 -26.40 11.86
C THR A 150 11.20 -25.72 13.22
N LYS A 151 12.11 -26.07 14.15
CA LYS A 151 12.20 -25.45 15.48
C LYS A 151 12.49 -23.95 15.41
N ASP A 152 13.37 -23.56 14.50
CA ASP A 152 13.74 -22.15 14.32
C ASP A 152 12.60 -21.38 13.64
N ALA A 153 11.88 -22.03 12.72
CA ALA A 153 10.71 -21.46 12.07
C ALA A 153 9.58 -21.22 13.09
N ASP A 154 9.33 -22.19 13.98
CA ASP A 154 8.38 -22.06 15.08
C ASP A 154 8.79 -20.95 16.05
N ALA A 155 10.07 -20.87 16.41
CA ALA A 155 10.61 -19.81 17.25
C ALA A 155 10.39 -18.42 16.63
N LEU A 156 10.60 -18.29 15.32
CA LEU A 156 10.36 -17.06 14.58
C LEU A 156 8.88 -16.67 14.61
N VAL A 157 7.95 -17.59 14.34
CA VAL A 157 6.50 -17.33 14.38
C VAL A 157 6.06 -16.93 15.78
N ASN A 158 6.53 -17.62 16.81
CA ASN A 158 6.21 -17.31 18.21
C ASN A 158 6.72 -15.92 18.61
N SER A 159 7.96 -15.59 18.23
CA SER A 159 8.55 -14.27 18.49
C SER A 159 7.81 -13.16 17.76
N PHE A 160 7.45 -13.38 16.50
CA PHE A 160 6.62 -12.46 15.71
C PHE A 160 5.26 -12.21 16.40
N ASN A 161 4.54 -13.26 16.77
CA ASN A 161 3.21 -13.13 17.38
C ASN A 161 3.28 -12.43 18.73
N SER A 162 4.26 -12.76 19.58
CA SER A 162 4.49 -12.07 20.85
C SER A 162 4.73 -10.58 20.62
N GLN A 163 5.56 -10.23 19.64
CA GLN A 163 5.88 -8.84 19.36
C GLN A 163 4.69 -8.08 18.77
N LEU A 164 3.92 -8.73 17.92
CA LEU A 164 2.70 -8.17 17.32
C LEU A 164 1.67 -7.84 18.42
N HIS A 165 1.52 -8.72 19.42
CA HIS A 165 0.68 -8.48 20.59
C HIS A 165 1.21 -7.31 21.45
N GLU A 166 2.50 -7.28 21.76
CA GLU A 166 3.14 -6.18 22.50
C GLU A 166 2.90 -4.83 21.82
N LEU A 167 3.10 -4.75 20.50
CA LEU A 167 2.87 -3.53 19.74
C LEU A 167 1.39 -3.14 19.71
N GLY A 168 0.49 -4.11 19.53
CA GLY A 168 -0.96 -3.91 19.54
C GLY A 168 -1.50 -3.34 20.86
N ALA A 169 -0.86 -3.65 21.98
CA ALA A 169 -1.22 -3.14 23.30
C ALA A 169 -0.85 -1.66 23.50
N ILE A 170 0.05 -1.11 22.69
CA ILE A 170 0.46 0.30 22.79
C ILE A 170 -0.65 1.19 22.22
N ALA A 171 -1.16 2.08 23.08
CA ALA A 171 -2.11 3.11 22.69
C ALA A 171 -1.46 4.08 21.69
N ARG A 172 -2.04 4.24 20.49
CA ARG A 172 -1.59 5.29 19.55
C ARG A 172 -2.26 6.63 19.88
N PRO A 173 -1.54 7.76 19.71
CA PRO A 173 -2.15 9.08 19.80
C PRO A 173 -3.33 9.15 18.81
N SER A 174 -4.51 9.49 19.32
CA SER A 174 -5.63 9.85 18.46
C SER A 174 -5.20 11.05 17.64
N GLN A 175 -5.13 10.91 16.31
CA GLN A 175 -4.98 12.07 15.45
C GLN A 175 -6.17 12.99 15.75
N ALA A 176 -5.90 14.28 16.02
CA ALA A 176 -6.96 15.24 16.30
C ALA A 176 -7.99 15.19 15.17
N PRO A 177 -9.30 15.33 15.46
CA PRO A 177 -10.31 15.37 14.42
C PRO A 177 -9.92 16.41 13.36
N PRO A 178 -10.21 16.16 12.08
CA PRO A 178 -9.94 17.14 11.04
C PRO A 178 -10.55 18.47 11.46
N ILE A 179 -9.77 19.54 11.36
CA ILE A 179 -10.21 20.89 11.70
C ILE A 179 -11.48 21.15 10.90
N ALA A 180 -12.59 21.40 11.61
CA ALA A 180 -13.88 21.62 10.96
C ALA A 180 -13.71 22.70 9.89
N ALA A 181 -14.27 22.46 8.70
CA ALA A 181 -14.25 23.43 7.62
C ALA A 181 -14.71 24.78 8.17
N ALA A 182 -13.91 25.83 7.95
CA ALA A 182 -14.35 27.18 8.26
C ALA A 182 -15.62 27.45 7.45
N THR A 183 -16.76 27.50 8.13
CA THR A 183 -17.99 28.06 7.57
C THR A 183 -17.73 29.52 7.24
N GLU A 184 -17.97 29.87 5.96
CA GLU A 184 -18.02 31.25 5.47
C GLU A 184 -19.11 32.07 6.18
#